data_AF-A0A416LUY1-F1
#
_entry.id   AF-A0A416LUY1-F1
#
_cell.length_a   1.000
_cell.length_b   1.000
_cell.length_c   1.000
_cell.angle_alpha   90.00
_cell.angle_beta   90.00
_cell.angle_gamma   90.00
#
_symmetry.space_group_name_H-M   'P 1'
#
loop_
_entity.id
_entity.type
_entity.pdbx_description
1 polymer ?
#
loop_
_entity_poly.entity_id
_entity_poly.type
_entity_poly.pdbx_seq_one_letter_code
_entity_poly.pdbx_strand_id
1 'polypeptide(L)'
;MTTAEIIQIVIGILSLVATIAVSFLIYWLQTRHEKEIQKLQAEKELEMKARLFLIDNEPERDYLPWCVIVANLHPLERHSRKIYTAYCRCTEELQNEILRQAGYKSNSIQGTRWVQKCIMDLEKDIERYNLGRDYLYDGAKYFHRSYERYRDLRWNGTPSVFEPINKDNKSRRTFNINQLSVGEYVDEYFYYYIEKKMEFDEGTPIPPMDYVWSSQNLAYCEEETVCMWLMELIESIAIVIRNRKSDEEINQNPLEYTDAQAETFEDKYYEVIQQLYNTYYKSIAENKNKRKKS
;
A
#
# COMPACT_ATOMS: atom_id res chain seq x y z
N MET A 1 44.01 -57.80 44.74
CA MET A 1 42.72 -57.13 44.49
C MET A 1 41.65 -58.20 44.52
N THR A 2 40.71 -58.11 45.46
CA THR A 2 39.60 -59.06 45.55
C THR A 2 38.54 -58.71 44.49
N THR A 3 37.76 -59.70 44.04
CA THR A 3 36.65 -59.49 43.09
C THR A 3 35.65 -58.43 43.58
N ALA A 4 35.46 -58.33 44.90
CA ALA A 4 34.60 -57.32 45.53
C ALA A 4 35.11 -55.88 45.33
N GLU A 5 36.43 -55.64 45.44
CA GLU A 5 37.03 -54.31 45.24
C GLU A 5 36.87 -53.81 43.80
N ILE A 6 37.01 -54.71 42.82
CA ILE A 6 36.84 -54.39 41.40
C ILE A 6 35.38 -54.00 41.12
N ILE A 7 34.42 -54.74 41.67
CA ILE A 7 32.98 -54.45 41.51
C ILE A 7 32.63 -53.08 42.11
N GLN A 8 33.15 -52.76 43.31
CA GLN A 8 32.90 -51.46 43.93
C GLN A 8 33.45 -50.28 43.12
N ILE A 9 34.63 -50.42 42.51
CA ILE A 9 35.21 -49.38 41.64
C ILE A 9 34.35 -49.19 40.39
N VAL A 10 33.91 -50.27 39.74
CA VAL A 10 33.05 -50.20 38.55
C VAL A 10 31.71 -49.54 38.87
N ILE A 11 31.09 -49.89 40.00
CA ILE A 11 29.85 -49.26 40.45
C ILE A 11 30.09 -47.76 40.70
N GLY A 12 31.18 -47.38 41.36
CA GLY A 12 31.51 -45.98 41.60
C GLY A 12 31.69 -45.15 40.31
N ILE A 13 32.36 -45.72 39.30
CA ILE A 13 32.52 -45.07 37.98
C ILE A 13 31.16 -44.93 37.29
N LEU A 14 30.34 -45.99 37.28
CA LEU A 14 29.00 -45.94 36.68
C LEU A 14 28.10 -44.92 37.38
N SER A 15 28.15 -44.85 38.72
CA SER A 15 27.44 -43.84 39.49
C SER A 15 27.89 -42.42 39.14
N LEU A 16 29.20 -42.18 39.02
CA LEU A 16 29.74 -40.88 38.65
C LEU A 16 29.28 -40.46 37.23
N VAL A 17 29.36 -41.37 36.26
CA VAL A 17 28.88 -41.14 34.89
C VAL A 17 27.39 -40.82 34.88
N ALA A 18 26.59 -41.58 35.63
CA ALA A 18 25.16 -41.32 35.76
C ALA A 18 24.87 -39.92 36.35
N THR A 19 25.61 -39.51 37.38
CA THR A 19 25.46 -38.16 37.96
C THR A 19 25.79 -37.07 36.95
N ILE A 20 26.91 -37.18 36.23
CA ILE A 20 27.31 -36.21 35.20
C ILE A 20 26.25 -36.13 34.09
N ALA A 21 25.74 -37.27 33.63
CA ALA A 21 24.71 -37.34 32.60
C ALA A 21 23.40 -36.67 33.05
N VAL A 22 22.96 -36.93 34.29
CA VAL A 22 21.77 -36.29 34.87
C VAL A 22 21.96 -34.78 35.00
N SER A 23 23.11 -34.32 35.50
CA SER A 23 23.42 -32.89 35.60
C SER A 23 23.38 -32.19 34.23
N PHE A 24 23.96 -32.81 33.20
CA PHE A 24 23.91 -32.28 31.83
C PHE A 24 22.48 -32.22 31.28
N LEU A 25 21.69 -33.27 31.52
CA LEU A 25 20.30 -33.35 31.05
C LEU A 25 19.42 -32.27 31.72
N ILE A 26 19.60 -32.07 33.03
CA ILE A 26 18.91 -31.01 33.79
C ILE A 26 19.29 -29.63 33.24
N TYR A 27 20.58 -29.36 33.04
CA TYR A 27 21.04 -28.08 32.48
C TYR A 27 20.44 -27.81 31.10
N TRP A 28 20.44 -28.82 30.22
CA TRP A 28 19.87 -28.70 28.87
C TRP A 28 18.36 -28.43 28.91
N LEU A 29 17.61 -29.15 29.76
CA LEU A 29 16.17 -28.95 29.95
C LEU A 29 15.86 -27.56 30.51
N GLN A 30 16.61 -27.10 31.52
CA GLN A 30 16.47 -25.75 32.09
C GLN A 30 16.73 -24.67 31.04
N THR A 31 17.80 -24.81 30.26
CA THR A 31 18.15 -23.86 29.19
C THR A 31 17.05 -23.79 28.12
N ARG A 32 16.46 -24.93 27.76
CA ARG A 32 15.34 -24.98 26.81
C ARG A 32 14.09 -24.32 27.40
N HIS A 33 13.73 -24.67 28.63
CA HIS A 33 12.56 -24.11 29.31
C HIS A 33 12.68 -22.59 29.50
N GLU A 34 13.87 -22.09 29.84
CA GLU A 34 14.13 -20.66 29.98
C GLU A 34 13.94 -19.92 28.64
N LYS A 35 14.46 -20.47 27.54
CA LYS A 35 14.23 -19.93 26.19
C LYS A 35 12.75 -19.94 25.80
N GLU A 36 12.01 -20.98 26.17
CA GLU A 36 10.56 -21.06 25.91
C GLU A 36 9.79 -20.02 26.74
N ILE A 37 10.14 -19.81 28.02
CA ILE A 37 9.55 -18.74 28.85
C ILE A 37 9.85 -17.36 28.26
N GLN A 38 11.09 -17.09 27.87
CA GLN A 38 11.49 -15.80 27.29
C GLN A 38 10.72 -15.50 26.00
N LYS A 39 10.55 -16.51 25.14
CA LYS A 39 9.72 -16.37 23.92
C LYS A 39 8.27 -16.04 24.25
N LEU A 40 7.66 -16.78 25.18
CA LEU A 40 6.28 -16.52 25.61
C LEU A 40 6.12 -15.14 26.24
N GLN A 41 7.11 -14.66 26.99
CA GLN A 41 7.09 -13.30 27.55
C GLN A 41 7.21 -12.24 26.46
N ALA A 42 8.12 -12.41 25.50
CA ALA A 42 8.28 -11.50 24.38
C ALA A 42 7.04 -11.45 23.48
N GLU A 43 6.41 -12.59 23.21
CA GLU A 43 5.14 -12.67 22.47
C GLU A 43 4.02 -11.91 23.19
N LYS A 44 3.85 -12.14 24.49
CA LYS A 44 2.84 -11.40 25.29
C LYS A 44 3.12 -9.90 25.35
N GLU A 45 4.39 -9.51 25.44
CA GLU A 45 4.77 -8.11 25.42
C GLU A 45 4.49 -7.47 24.06
N LEU A 46 4.77 -8.18 22.96
CA LEU A 46 4.47 -7.75 21.60
C LEU A 46 2.96 -7.57 21.40
N GLU A 47 2.16 -8.57 21.80
CA GLU A 47 0.69 -8.52 21.74
C GLU A 47 0.13 -7.35 22.55
N MET A 48 0.66 -7.13 23.76
CA MET A 48 0.25 -6.02 24.62
C MET A 48 0.61 -4.66 24.02
N LYS A 49 1.82 -4.51 23.45
CA LYS A 49 2.26 -3.28 22.79
C LYS A 49 1.40 -2.96 21.57
N ALA A 50 1.08 -3.95 20.75
CA ALA A 50 0.20 -3.77 19.60
C ALA A 50 -1.21 -3.35 20.04
N ARG A 51 -1.74 -3.97 21.09
CA ARG A 51 -3.03 -3.59 21.66
C ARG A 51 -3.03 -2.14 22.18
N LEU A 52 -1.99 -1.75 22.91
CA LEU A 52 -1.84 -0.37 23.40
C LEU A 52 -1.74 0.62 22.25
N PHE A 53 -0.97 0.30 21.21
CA PHE A 53 -0.89 1.11 19.99
C PHE A 53 -2.27 1.38 19.39
N LEU A 54 -3.10 0.34 19.25
CA LEU A 54 -4.44 0.47 18.68
C LEU A 54 -5.39 1.30 19.55
N ILE A 55 -5.23 1.23 20.88
CA ILE A 55 -6.01 2.05 21.82
C ILE A 55 -5.57 3.52 21.75
N ASP A 56 -4.26 3.76 21.78
CA ASP A 56 -3.69 5.11 21.81
C ASP A 56 -3.91 5.88 20.50
N ASN A 57 -4.12 5.16 19.39
CA ASN A 57 -4.36 5.72 18.05
C ASN A 57 -5.78 5.44 17.54
N GLU A 58 -6.74 5.14 18.41
CA GLU A 58 -8.13 4.84 18.04
C GLU A 58 -8.76 5.87 17.08
N PRO A 59 -8.58 7.20 17.25
CA PRO A 59 -9.19 8.20 16.36
C PRO A 59 -8.65 8.20 14.92
N GLU A 60 -7.45 7.66 14.71
CA GLU A 60 -6.78 7.62 13.40
C GLU A 60 -6.64 6.17 12.89
N ARG A 61 -7.35 5.20 13.51
CA ARG A 61 -7.18 3.79 13.22
C ARG A 61 -7.48 3.42 11.76
N ASP A 62 -8.42 4.11 11.13
CA ASP A 62 -8.77 3.84 9.73
C ASP A 62 -7.58 4.11 8.79
N TYR A 63 -6.63 4.95 9.15
CA TYR A 63 -5.44 5.22 8.31
C TYR A 63 -4.37 4.11 8.36
N LEU A 64 -4.60 3.00 9.08
CA LEU A 64 -3.67 1.88 9.21
C LEU A 64 -3.20 1.28 7.88
N PRO A 65 -4.05 1.10 6.84
CA PRO A 65 -3.57 0.57 5.56
C PRO A 65 -2.52 1.48 4.90
N TRP A 66 -2.65 2.80 5.03
CA TRP A 66 -1.65 3.74 4.51
C TRP A 66 -0.37 3.73 5.35
N CYS A 67 -0.43 3.37 6.63
CA CYS A 67 0.76 3.21 7.49
C CYS A 67 1.76 2.17 6.92
N VAL A 68 1.26 1.13 6.25
CA VAL A 68 2.10 0.11 5.60
C VAL A 68 2.96 0.74 4.49
N ILE A 69 2.37 1.66 3.74
CA ILE A 69 3.05 2.40 2.66
C ILE A 69 4.01 3.42 3.27
N VAL A 70 3.58 4.14 4.30
CA VAL A 70 4.40 5.14 5.00
C VAL A 70 5.69 4.49 5.54
N ALA A 71 5.57 3.37 6.25
CA ALA A 71 6.71 2.64 6.81
C ALA A 71 7.66 2.09 5.73
N ASN A 72 7.15 1.81 4.51
CA ASN A 72 7.97 1.37 3.40
C ASN A 72 8.72 2.51 2.71
N LEU A 73 8.05 3.65 2.47
CA LEU A 73 8.57 4.72 1.64
C LEU A 73 9.30 5.81 2.44
N HIS A 74 8.74 6.20 3.59
CA HIS A 74 9.19 7.39 4.33
C HIS A 74 9.37 7.11 5.86
N PRO A 75 10.05 6.03 6.29
CA PRO A 75 10.08 5.60 7.71
C PRO A 75 10.79 6.56 8.67
N LEU A 76 11.64 7.46 8.17
CA LEU A 76 12.46 8.36 8.98
C LEU A 76 11.95 9.81 8.99
N GLU A 77 10.78 10.04 8.41
CA GLU A 77 10.22 11.39 8.29
C GLU A 77 9.23 11.70 9.41
N ARG A 78 9.02 13.00 9.64
CA ARG A 78 7.91 13.46 10.47
C ARG A 78 6.68 13.56 9.59
N HIS A 79 5.58 12.93 9.99
CA HIS A 79 4.32 12.96 9.25
C HIS A 79 3.32 13.94 9.87
N SER A 80 2.36 14.39 9.06
CA SER A 80 1.23 15.21 9.47
C SER A 80 0.35 14.47 10.48
N ARG A 81 0.09 13.18 10.23
CA ARG A 81 -0.66 12.30 11.15
C ARG A 81 0.20 11.71 12.25
N LYS A 82 -0.41 11.57 13.43
CA LYS A 82 0.25 10.98 14.59
C LYS A 82 0.42 9.48 14.40
N ILE A 83 -0.57 8.79 13.85
CA ILE A 83 -0.53 7.34 13.65
C ILE A 83 0.60 6.94 12.68
N TYR A 84 0.85 7.72 11.62
CA TYR A 84 1.97 7.48 10.69
C TYR A 84 3.32 7.52 11.41
N THR A 85 3.53 8.59 12.17
CA THR A 85 4.76 8.76 12.94
C THR A 85 4.90 7.67 14.02
N ALA A 86 3.80 7.31 14.69
CA ALA A 86 3.81 6.26 15.70
C ALA A 86 4.12 4.88 15.10
N TYR A 87 3.48 4.54 13.97
CA TYR A 87 3.65 3.25 13.30
C TYR A 87 5.07 3.08 12.74
N CYS A 88 5.66 4.13 12.17
CA CYS A 88 7.04 4.08 11.66
C CYS A 88 8.10 3.87 12.76
N ARG A 89 7.77 4.16 14.03
CA ARG A 89 8.64 3.91 15.18
C ARG A 89 8.58 2.47 15.67
N CYS A 90 7.58 1.70 15.25
CA CYS A 90 7.44 0.30 15.61
C CYS A 90 8.45 -0.56 14.83
N THR A 91 8.89 -1.66 15.43
CA THR A 91 9.64 -2.69 14.68
C THR A 91 8.73 -3.39 13.69
N GLU A 92 9.29 -4.04 12.68
CA GLU A 92 8.51 -4.79 11.68
C GLU A 92 7.62 -5.87 12.33
N GLU A 93 8.10 -6.53 13.38
CA GLU A 93 7.31 -7.52 14.13
C GLU A 93 6.10 -6.87 14.81
N LEU A 94 6.28 -5.69 15.41
CA LEU A 94 5.21 -4.96 16.07
C LEU A 94 4.22 -4.39 15.04
N GLN A 95 4.69 -3.89 13.91
CA GLN A 95 3.87 -3.42 12.80
C GLN A 95 2.94 -4.53 12.27
N ASN A 96 3.49 -5.72 12.03
CA ASN A 96 2.72 -6.87 11.57
C ASN A 96 1.72 -7.35 12.63
N GLU A 97 2.10 -7.33 13.90
CA GLU A 97 1.19 -7.67 15.00
C GLU A 97 0.04 -6.67 15.17
N ILE A 98 0.30 -5.37 14.99
CA ILE A 98 -0.73 -4.32 14.96
C ILE A 98 -1.73 -4.59 13.83
N LEU A 99 -1.25 -4.88 12.61
CA LEU A 99 -2.10 -5.20 11.47
C LEU A 99 -2.95 -6.46 11.74
N ARG A 100 -2.34 -7.50 12.28
CA ARG A 100 -3.01 -8.76 12.65
C ARG A 100 -4.14 -8.53 13.64
N GLN A 101 -3.90 -7.79 14.73
CA GLN A 101 -4.92 -7.46 15.72
C GLN A 101 -6.00 -6.52 15.17
N ALA A 102 -5.63 -5.65 14.23
CA ALA A 102 -6.58 -4.78 13.55
C ALA A 102 -7.46 -5.51 12.53
N GLY A 103 -7.14 -6.75 12.16
CA GLY A 103 -7.90 -7.59 11.24
C GLY A 103 -7.37 -7.61 9.81
N TYR A 104 -6.24 -6.95 9.54
CA TYR A 104 -5.64 -6.89 8.22
C TYR A 104 -4.77 -8.14 7.95
N LYS A 105 -4.79 -8.60 6.71
CA LYS A 105 -3.99 -9.72 6.17
C LYS A 105 -2.70 -9.27 5.48
N SER A 106 -2.58 -7.96 5.25
CA SER A 106 -1.42 -7.37 4.59
C SER A 106 -0.19 -7.37 5.50
N ASN A 107 0.99 -7.60 4.93
CA ASN A 107 2.27 -7.53 5.61
C ASN A 107 3.10 -6.34 5.09
N SER A 108 4.25 -6.10 5.72
CA SER A 108 5.27 -5.17 5.25
C SER A 108 5.59 -5.34 3.75
N ILE A 109 5.74 -4.21 3.06
CA ILE A 109 6.17 -4.17 1.67
C ILE A 109 7.69 -4.11 1.62
N GLN A 110 8.31 -4.86 0.72
CA GLN A 110 9.76 -4.97 0.62
C GLN A 110 10.32 -4.14 -0.54
N GLY A 111 11.26 -3.25 -0.21
CA GLY A 111 11.88 -2.31 -1.14
C GLY A 111 10.92 -1.22 -1.65
N THR A 112 11.45 -0.22 -2.34
CA THR A 112 10.69 0.97 -2.79
C THR A 112 10.64 1.14 -4.31
N ARG A 113 11.48 0.39 -5.06
CA ARG A 113 11.57 0.46 -6.52
C ARG A 113 10.27 0.13 -7.26
N TRP A 114 9.32 -0.48 -6.56
CA TRP A 114 8.02 -0.83 -7.12
C TRP A 114 7.20 0.40 -7.49
N VAL A 115 7.35 1.53 -6.79
CA VAL A 115 6.61 2.76 -7.07
C VAL A 115 6.90 3.25 -8.48
N GLN A 116 8.19 3.38 -8.83
CA GLN A 116 8.59 3.78 -10.19
C GLN A 116 8.09 2.81 -11.25
N LYS A 117 8.11 1.50 -10.95
CA LYS A 117 7.60 0.49 -11.89
C LYS A 117 6.09 0.65 -12.11
N CYS A 118 5.30 0.90 -11.06
CA CYS A 118 3.87 1.14 -11.18
C CYS A 118 3.58 2.40 -12.01
N ILE A 119 4.34 3.48 -11.82
CA ILE A 119 4.22 4.71 -12.61
C ILE A 119 4.52 4.42 -14.09
N MET A 120 5.60 3.70 -14.39
CA MET A 120 5.93 3.32 -15.77
C MET A 120 4.86 2.43 -16.42
N ASP A 121 4.22 1.54 -15.66
CA ASP A 121 3.13 0.71 -16.18
C ASP A 121 1.84 1.53 -16.39
N LEU A 122 1.60 2.55 -15.56
CA LEU A 122 0.54 3.55 -15.79
C LEU A 122 0.80 4.39 -17.05
N GLU A 123 2.02 4.88 -17.26
CA GLU A 123 2.41 5.65 -18.46
C GLU A 123 2.10 4.86 -19.74
N LYS A 124 2.41 3.56 -19.75
CA LYS A 124 2.07 2.67 -20.87
C LYS A 124 0.57 2.56 -21.10
N ASP A 125 -0.23 2.50 -20.03
CA ASP A 125 -1.68 2.44 -20.18
C ASP A 125 -2.24 3.80 -20.64
N ILE A 126 -1.69 4.92 -20.18
CA ILE A 126 -2.02 6.27 -20.69
C ILE A 126 -1.80 6.36 -22.20
N GLU A 127 -0.66 5.87 -22.69
CA GLU A 127 -0.36 5.80 -24.13
C GLU A 127 -1.31 4.82 -24.85
N ARG A 128 -1.45 3.60 -24.33
CA ARG A 128 -2.28 2.53 -24.93
C ARG A 128 -3.74 2.94 -25.11
N TYR A 129 -4.31 3.64 -24.12
CA TYR A 129 -5.70 4.09 -24.15
C TYR A 129 -5.85 5.51 -24.70
N ASN A 130 -4.77 6.13 -25.19
CA ASN A 130 -4.78 7.49 -25.73
C ASN A 130 -5.46 8.48 -24.76
N LEU A 131 -5.00 8.51 -23.51
CA LEU A 131 -5.60 9.35 -22.45
C LEU A 131 -5.11 10.80 -22.47
N GLY A 132 -4.22 11.13 -23.41
CA GLY A 132 -3.72 12.48 -23.69
C GLY A 132 -2.20 12.51 -23.77
N ARG A 133 -1.60 13.70 -23.73
CA ARG A 133 -0.14 13.85 -23.67
C ARG A 133 0.43 13.31 -22.37
N ASP A 134 1.73 13.00 -22.41
CA ASP A 134 2.47 12.63 -21.22
C ASP A 134 2.73 13.84 -20.32
N TYR A 135 1.91 13.99 -19.28
CA TYR A 135 2.12 14.94 -18.18
C TYR A 135 2.76 14.27 -16.95
N LEU A 136 3.11 12.98 -17.03
CA LEU A 136 3.91 12.24 -16.04
C LEU A 136 5.41 12.29 -16.38
N TYR A 137 5.82 13.15 -17.30
CA TYR A 137 7.21 13.36 -17.65
C TYR A 137 8.12 13.66 -16.43
N ASP A 138 9.42 13.45 -16.62
CA ASP A 138 10.43 13.51 -15.55
C ASP A 138 10.13 12.55 -14.38
N GLY A 139 9.53 11.39 -14.64
CA GLY A 139 9.23 10.38 -13.62
C GLY A 139 8.13 10.82 -12.65
N ALA A 140 7.05 11.38 -13.18
CA ALA A 140 5.91 11.91 -12.45
C ALA A 140 6.29 12.95 -11.38
N LYS A 141 7.19 13.89 -11.72
CA LYS A 141 7.74 14.84 -10.74
C LYS A 141 6.69 15.61 -9.93
N TYR A 142 5.55 15.98 -10.53
CA TYR A 142 4.50 16.72 -9.82
C TYR A 142 3.75 15.84 -8.83
N PHE A 143 3.61 14.55 -9.13
CA PHE A 143 3.07 13.59 -8.18
C PHE A 143 3.99 13.44 -6.97
N HIS A 144 5.31 13.30 -7.16
CA HIS A 144 6.23 13.22 -6.02
C HIS A 144 6.35 14.54 -5.25
N ARG A 145 6.31 15.68 -5.94
CA ARG A 145 6.33 17.01 -5.30
C ARG A 145 5.12 17.28 -4.43
N SER A 146 3.98 16.64 -4.68
CA SER A 146 2.82 16.74 -3.78
C SER A 146 3.18 16.30 -2.36
N TYR A 147 3.99 15.25 -2.23
CA TYR A 147 4.55 14.82 -0.96
C TYR A 147 5.73 15.70 -0.51
N GLU A 148 6.74 15.89 -1.37
CA GLU A 148 8.00 16.54 -0.99
C GLU A 148 7.84 18.00 -0.54
N ARG A 149 6.84 18.72 -1.09
CA ARG A 149 6.67 20.16 -0.91
C ARG A 149 5.36 20.54 -0.25
N TYR A 150 4.30 19.76 -0.47
CA TYR A 150 2.93 20.18 -0.17
C TYR A 150 2.21 19.28 0.83
N ARG A 151 2.85 18.24 1.36
CA ARG A 151 2.20 17.22 2.22
C ARG A 151 1.43 17.77 3.44
N ASP A 152 1.87 18.90 4.00
CA ASP A 152 1.25 19.52 5.18
C ASP A 152 0.01 20.37 4.83
N LEU A 153 -0.27 20.56 3.53
CA LEU A 153 -1.45 21.28 3.07
C LEU A 153 -2.70 20.42 3.16
N ARG A 154 -3.84 21.08 3.37
CA ARG A 154 -5.15 20.44 3.42
C ARG A 154 -5.57 19.97 2.03
N TRP A 155 -6.07 18.74 1.94
CA TRP A 155 -6.75 18.22 0.76
C TRP A 155 -8.22 18.62 0.79
N ASN A 156 -8.70 19.30 -0.25
CA ASN A 156 -10.12 19.69 -0.38
C ASN A 156 -10.79 19.02 -1.60
N GLY A 157 -10.13 18.05 -2.22
CA GLY A 157 -10.57 17.45 -3.47
C GLY A 157 -10.43 18.38 -4.68
N THR A 158 -10.87 17.89 -5.83
CA THR A 158 -10.94 18.66 -7.08
C THR A 158 -12.39 19.04 -7.40
N PRO A 159 -12.65 20.22 -8.00
CA PRO A 159 -14.01 20.60 -8.37
C PRO A 159 -14.54 19.78 -9.55
N SER A 160 -15.86 19.55 -9.59
CA SER A 160 -16.54 18.97 -10.75
C SER A 160 -16.74 20.03 -11.83
N VAL A 161 -15.95 19.98 -12.89
CA VAL A 161 -15.87 21.03 -13.93
C VAL A 161 -15.93 20.49 -15.36
N PHE A 162 -15.99 19.17 -15.54
CA PHE A 162 -15.90 18.55 -16.85
C PHE A 162 -17.28 18.33 -17.47
N GLU A 163 -17.42 18.64 -18.75
CA GLU A 163 -18.67 18.34 -19.45
C GLU A 163 -18.82 16.81 -19.66
N PRO A 164 -20.02 16.24 -19.44
CA PRO A 164 -20.28 14.86 -19.80
C PRO A 164 -20.07 14.59 -21.28
N ILE A 165 -19.53 13.41 -21.59
CA ILE A 165 -19.40 12.92 -22.96
C ILE A 165 -20.79 12.58 -23.49
N ASN A 166 -21.60 11.87 -22.69
CA ASN A 166 -23.01 11.63 -23.02
C ASN A 166 -23.94 12.71 -22.43
N LYS A 167 -24.21 13.74 -23.24
CA LYS A 167 -25.12 14.86 -22.90
C LYS A 167 -26.60 14.45 -22.82
N ASP A 168 -26.94 13.27 -23.37
CA ASP A 168 -28.32 12.78 -23.47
C ASP A 168 -28.69 11.77 -22.38
N ASN A 169 -27.81 11.59 -21.39
CA ASN A 169 -28.06 10.67 -20.29
C ASN A 169 -29.30 11.09 -19.46
N LYS A 170 -30.37 10.28 -19.55
CA LYS A 170 -31.67 10.53 -18.89
C LYS A 170 -31.57 10.67 -17.37
N SER A 171 -30.73 9.87 -16.71
CA SER A 171 -30.58 9.96 -15.26
C SER A 171 -29.98 11.31 -14.87
N ARG A 172 -28.92 11.77 -15.56
CA ARG A 172 -28.29 13.08 -15.29
C ARG A 172 -29.19 14.26 -15.52
N ARG A 173 -29.96 14.26 -16.62
CA ARG A 173 -30.95 15.32 -16.87
C ARG A 173 -32.01 15.38 -15.76
N THR A 174 -32.37 14.23 -15.18
CA THR A 174 -33.34 14.15 -14.07
C THR A 174 -32.78 14.75 -12.78
N PHE A 175 -31.48 14.61 -12.53
CA PHE A 175 -30.80 15.14 -11.34
C PHE A 175 -30.08 16.48 -11.57
N ASN A 176 -30.23 17.08 -12.76
CA ASN A 176 -29.57 18.33 -13.18
C ASN A 176 -28.03 18.31 -13.00
N ILE A 177 -27.41 17.14 -13.21
CA ILE A 177 -25.96 16.95 -13.13
C ILE A 177 -25.36 17.33 -14.47
N ASN A 178 -24.80 18.54 -14.53
CA ASN A 178 -24.27 19.13 -15.76
C ASN A 178 -22.73 19.15 -15.83
N GLN A 179 -22.06 18.86 -14.71
CA GLN A 179 -20.60 18.80 -14.62
C GLN A 179 -20.19 17.53 -13.87
N LEU A 180 -19.07 16.97 -14.30
CA LEU A 180 -18.48 15.74 -13.77
C LEU A 180 -17.21 16.06 -12.99
N SER A 181 -16.92 15.22 -12.00
CA SER A 181 -15.56 15.09 -11.47
C SER A 181 -14.62 14.52 -12.55
N VAL A 182 -13.32 14.64 -12.35
CA VAL A 182 -12.36 14.01 -13.28
C VAL A 182 -12.50 12.49 -13.29
N GLY A 183 -12.76 11.86 -12.14
CA GLY A 183 -12.98 10.41 -12.06
C GLY A 183 -14.18 9.95 -12.89
N GLU A 184 -15.30 10.68 -12.80
CA GLU A 184 -16.49 10.40 -13.62
C GLU A 184 -16.22 10.62 -15.12
N TYR A 185 -15.46 11.66 -15.48
CA TYR A 185 -15.09 11.91 -16.87
C TYR A 185 -14.17 10.82 -17.42
N VAL A 186 -13.17 10.38 -16.65
CA VAL A 186 -12.27 9.28 -17.02
C VAL A 186 -13.08 8.00 -17.26
N ASP A 187 -14.02 7.66 -16.36
CA ASP A 187 -14.85 6.46 -16.55
C ASP A 187 -15.73 6.56 -17.80
N GLU A 188 -16.34 7.73 -18.05
CA GLU A 188 -17.08 7.96 -19.30
C GLU A 188 -16.22 7.85 -20.54
N TYR A 189 -15.01 8.37 -20.51
CA TYR A 189 -14.09 8.29 -21.64
C TYR A 189 -13.78 6.83 -21.95
N PHE A 190 -13.53 6.01 -20.94
CA PHE A 190 -13.35 4.58 -21.16
C PHE A 190 -14.63 3.91 -21.67
N TYR A 191 -15.76 4.14 -21.02
CA TYR A 191 -17.01 3.47 -21.35
C TYR A 191 -17.55 3.86 -22.74
N TYR A 192 -17.69 5.15 -23.03
CA TYR A 192 -18.29 5.58 -24.30
C TYR A 192 -17.30 5.53 -25.45
N TYR A 193 -16.06 5.96 -25.25
CA TYR A 193 -15.08 6.09 -26.33
C TYR A 193 -14.20 4.86 -26.51
N ILE A 194 -13.50 4.41 -25.47
CA ILE A 194 -12.56 3.27 -25.60
C ILE A 194 -13.30 1.96 -25.85
N GLU A 195 -14.39 1.70 -25.12
CA GLU A 195 -15.22 0.50 -25.29
C GLU A 195 -16.27 0.63 -26.40
N LYS A 196 -16.32 1.78 -27.09
CA LYS A 196 -17.20 2.06 -28.23
C LYS A 196 -18.69 1.82 -27.92
N LYS A 197 -19.14 2.23 -26.73
CA LYS A 197 -20.54 2.14 -26.32
C LYS A 197 -21.42 3.26 -26.87
N MET A 198 -20.81 4.22 -27.59
CA MET A 198 -21.48 5.31 -28.26
C MET A 198 -20.78 5.60 -29.60
N GLU A 199 -21.56 5.93 -30.61
CA GLU A 199 -21.03 6.49 -31.87
C GLU A 199 -20.95 8.00 -31.73
N PHE A 200 -19.86 8.58 -32.23
CA PHE A 200 -19.61 10.01 -32.17
C PHE A 200 -19.79 10.61 -33.56
N ASP A 201 -20.89 11.32 -33.76
CA ASP A 201 -21.21 11.97 -35.03
C ASP A 201 -20.36 13.24 -35.26
N GLU A 202 -19.98 13.93 -34.18
CA GLU A 202 -19.15 15.14 -34.21
C GLU A 202 -18.04 15.10 -33.15
N GLY A 203 -16.80 14.91 -33.60
CA GLY A 203 -15.59 15.07 -32.79
C GLY A 203 -15.29 13.93 -31.81
N THR A 204 -14.00 13.59 -31.67
CA THR A 204 -13.54 12.68 -30.62
C THR A 204 -13.60 13.39 -29.26
N PRO A 205 -14.07 12.72 -28.19
CA PRO A 205 -13.96 13.25 -26.83
C PRO A 205 -12.52 13.67 -26.50
N ILE A 206 -12.38 14.73 -25.71
CA ILE A 206 -11.06 15.23 -25.31
C ILE A 206 -10.43 14.20 -24.37
N PRO A 207 -9.19 13.73 -24.60
CA PRO A 207 -8.54 12.81 -23.69
C PRO A 207 -8.44 13.37 -22.26
N PRO A 208 -8.67 12.59 -21.19
CA PRO A 208 -8.80 13.11 -19.84
C PRO A 208 -7.61 13.95 -19.36
N MET A 209 -6.38 13.54 -19.66
CA MET A 209 -5.17 14.26 -19.26
C MET A 209 -5.10 15.64 -19.92
N ASP A 210 -5.40 15.71 -21.23
CA ASP A 210 -5.41 16.96 -21.99
C ASP A 210 -6.57 17.86 -21.58
N TYR A 211 -7.72 17.28 -21.23
CA TYR A 211 -8.88 18.07 -20.82
C TYR A 211 -8.62 18.76 -19.48
N VAL A 212 -8.06 18.06 -18.50
CA VAL A 212 -7.67 18.68 -17.22
C VAL A 212 -6.61 19.75 -17.46
N TRP A 213 -5.56 19.44 -18.23
CA TRP A 213 -4.46 20.38 -18.47
C TRP A 213 -4.92 21.69 -19.09
N SER A 214 -5.77 21.60 -20.12
CA SER A 214 -6.29 22.76 -20.85
C SER A 214 -7.37 23.52 -20.08
N SER A 215 -8.37 22.83 -19.52
CA SER A 215 -9.50 23.49 -18.84
C SER A 215 -9.10 24.19 -17.56
N GLN A 216 -8.10 23.65 -16.85
CA GLN A 216 -7.59 24.20 -15.59
C GLN A 216 -6.37 25.09 -15.79
N ASN A 217 -5.98 25.33 -17.04
CA ASN A 217 -4.85 26.17 -17.43
C ASN A 217 -3.55 25.81 -16.69
N LEU A 218 -3.25 24.51 -16.58
CA LEU A 218 -2.18 24.01 -15.71
C LEU A 218 -0.77 24.48 -16.11
N ALA A 219 -0.60 24.96 -17.35
CA ALA A 219 0.66 25.54 -17.81
C ALA A 219 1.03 26.86 -17.10
N TYR A 220 0.07 27.56 -16.49
CA TYR A 220 0.28 28.89 -15.90
C TYR A 220 -0.27 29.00 -14.47
N CYS A 221 -0.71 27.91 -13.85
CA CYS A 221 -1.17 27.92 -12.46
C CYS A 221 -0.02 27.64 -11.48
N GLU A 222 -0.31 27.80 -10.19
CA GLU A 222 0.63 27.43 -9.13
C GLU A 222 0.92 25.93 -9.14
N GLU A 223 2.17 25.55 -8.86
CA GLU A 223 2.60 24.14 -8.89
C GLU A 223 1.76 23.25 -7.96
N GLU A 224 1.32 23.78 -6.81
CA GLU A 224 0.39 23.10 -5.90
C GLU A 224 -0.87 22.61 -6.62
N THR A 225 -1.45 23.46 -7.48
CA THR A 225 -2.65 23.12 -8.25
C THR A 225 -2.35 22.04 -9.28
N VAL A 226 -1.17 22.07 -9.90
CA VAL A 226 -0.72 20.99 -10.80
C VAL A 226 -0.61 19.68 -10.02
N CYS A 227 0.08 19.69 -8.87
CA CYS A 227 0.23 18.52 -8.00
C CYS A 227 -1.12 17.93 -7.58
N MET A 228 -2.08 18.78 -7.20
CA MET A 228 -3.44 18.39 -6.82
C MET A 228 -4.16 17.64 -7.95
N TRP A 229 -4.20 18.24 -9.15
CA TRP A 229 -4.85 17.63 -10.31
C TRP A 229 -4.16 16.34 -10.77
N LEU A 230 -2.82 16.29 -10.68
CA LEU A 230 -2.07 15.09 -11.06
C LEU A 230 -2.34 13.92 -10.12
N MET A 231 -2.43 14.14 -8.80
CA MET A 231 -2.83 13.07 -7.87
C MET A 231 -4.21 12.50 -8.21
N GLU A 232 -5.21 13.37 -8.40
CA GLU A 232 -6.58 12.95 -8.71
C GLU A 232 -6.66 12.20 -10.05
N LEU A 233 -5.92 12.66 -11.07
CA LEU A 233 -5.85 12.00 -12.37
C LEU A 233 -5.23 10.61 -12.30
N ILE A 234 -4.08 10.49 -11.64
CA ILE A 234 -3.35 9.22 -11.50
C ILE A 234 -4.24 8.19 -10.80
N GLU A 235 -4.88 8.59 -9.71
CA GLU A 235 -5.80 7.71 -8.97
C GLU A 235 -7.01 7.33 -9.83
N SER A 236 -7.71 8.31 -10.42
CA SER A 236 -8.90 8.07 -11.26
C SER A 236 -8.60 7.09 -12.38
N ILE A 237 -7.49 7.29 -13.10
CA ILE A 237 -7.07 6.43 -14.19
C ILE A 237 -6.72 5.03 -13.67
N ALA A 238 -5.98 4.93 -12.56
CA ALA A 238 -5.63 3.64 -11.96
C ALA A 238 -6.86 2.86 -11.48
N ILE A 239 -7.88 3.52 -10.89
CA ILE A 239 -9.16 2.89 -10.51
C ILE A 239 -9.87 2.33 -11.74
N VAL A 240 -10.06 3.17 -12.76
CA VAL A 240 -10.79 2.82 -13.98
C VAL A 240 -10.11 1.67 -14.73
N ILE A 241 -8.78 1.66 -14.78
CA ILE A 241 -7.99 0.58 -15.37
C ILE A 241 -8.10 -0.69 -14.52
N ARG A 242 -7.96 -0.61 -13.20
CA ARG A 242 -8.08 -1.77 -12.30
C ARG A 242 -9.41 -2.47 -12.48
N ASN A 243 -10.50 -1.71 -12.59
CA ASN A 243 -11.85 -2.25 -12.78
C ASN A 243 -12.05 -2.93 -14.15
N ARG A 244 -11.16 -2.69 -15.12
CA ARG A 244 -11.22 -3.24 -16.48
C ARG A 244 -10.20 -4.35 -16.73
N LYS A 245 -9.21 -4.49 -15.85
CA LYS A 245 -8.24 -5.59 -15.88
C LYS A 245 -8.85 -6.84 -15.27
N SER A 246 -8.45 -8.00 -15.78
CA SER A 246 -8.79 -9.27 -15.14
C SER A 246 -8.08 -9.40 -13.79
N ASP A 247 -8.63 -10.21 -12.88
CA ASP A 247 -8.01 -10.46 -11.57
C ASP A 247 -6.56 -10.92 -11.71
N GLU A 248 -6.20 -11.68 -12.75
CA GLU A 248 -4.84 -12.16 -13.02
C GLU A 248 -3.84 -11.06 -13.44
N GLU A 249 -4.35 -9.92 -13.91
CA GLU A 249 -3.54 -8.82 -14.41
C GLU A 249 -3.21 -7.77 -13.34
N ILE A 250 -4.01 -7.72 -12.28
CA ILE A 250 -3.85 -6.84 -11.11
C ILE A 250 -3.03 -7.53 -10.01
N ASN A 251 -2.72 -6.77 -8.95
CA ASN A 251 -1.97 -7.31 -7.82
C ASN A 251 -2.77 -8.42 -7.10
N GLN A 252 -2.20 -9.62 -7.01
CA GLN A 252 -2.80 -10.78 -6.33
C GLN A 252 -2.84 -10.65 -4.81
N ASN A 253 -2.01 -9.75 -4.26
CA ASN A 253 -1.95 -9.45 -2.84
C ASN A 253 -2.15 -7.94 -2.64
N PRO A 254 -3.37 -7.42 -2.90
CA PRO A 254 -3.66 -6.00 -2.76
C PRO A 254 -3.60 -5.60 -1.29
N LEU A 255 -3.23 -4.35 -1.04
CA LEU A 255 -3.46 -3.72 0.25
C LEU A 255 -4.97 -3.53 0.43
N GLU A 256 -5.43 -3.82 1.64
CA GLU A 256 -6.83 -3.61 2.01
C GLU A 256 -7.17 -2.13 1.97
N TYR A 257 -8.32 -1.80 1.37
CA TYR A 257 -8.82 -0.44 1.34
C TYR A 257 -9.22 0.02 2.75
N THR A 258 -9.17 1.34 2.94
CA THR A 258 -9.62 2.00 4.16
C THR A 258 -10.87 2.84 3.87
N ASP A 259 -11.71 3.03 4.89
CA ASP A 259 -12.80 3.99 4.88
C ASP A 259 -12.32 5.42 5.23
N ALA A 260 -11.04 5.57 5.58
CA ALA A 260 -10.42 6.87 5.86
C ALA A 260 -10.51 7.80 4.65
N GLN A 261 -10.76 9.08 4.93
CA GLN A 261 -10.80 10.11 3.90
C GLN A 261 -9.48 10.87 3.88
N ALA A 262 -8.97 11.19 2.69
CA ALA A 262 -7.79 12.05 2.59
C ALA A 262 -8.13 13.47 3.07
N GLU A 263 -7.45 13.96 4.11
CA GLU A 263 -7.64 15.32 4.64
C GLU A 263 -6.45 16.23 4.34
N THR A 264 -5.30 15.65 4.01
CA THR A 264 -4.04 16.32 3.66
C THR A 264 -3.50 15.83 2.32
N PHE A 265 -2.59 16.59 1.72
CA PHE A 265 -1.84 16.14 0.55
C PHE A 265 -1.02 14.88 0.85
N GLU A 266 -0.52 14.73 2.10
CA GLU A 266 0.14 13.50 2.54
C GLU A 266 -0.77 12.29 2.42
N ASP A 267 -1.99 12.40 2.94
CA ASP A 267 -2.98 11.33 2.88
C ASP A 267 -3.32 10.98 1.44
N LYS A 268 -3.61 11.99 0.63
CA LYS A 268 -3.97 11.79 -0.78
C LYS A 268 -2.83 11.14 -1.55
N TYR A 269 -1.59 11.53 -1.27
CA TYR A 269 -0.42 10.87 -1.86
C TYR A 269 -0.40 9.37 -1.53
N TYR A 270 -0.58 8.99 -0.27
CA TYR A 270 -0.59 7.58 0.12
C TYR A 270 -1.80 6.80 -0.40
N GLU A 271 -2.96 7.44 -0.53
CA GLU A 271 -4.14 6.89 -1.21
C GLU A 271 -3.84 6.56 -2.68
N VAL A 272 -3.24 7.50 -3.42
CA VAL A 272 -2.84 7.31 -4.82
C VAL A 272 -1.79 6.19 -4.93
N ILE A 273 -0.80 6.16 -4.02
CA ILE A 273 0.22 5.10 -3.97
C ILE A 273 -0.43 3.73 -3.71
N GLN A 274 -1.42 3.64 -2.81
CA GLN A 274 -2.17 2.41 -2.55
C GLN A 274 -2.87 1.95 -3.83
N GLN A 275 -3.50 2.88 -4.54
CA GLN A 275 -4.20 2.56 -5.78
C GLN A 275 -3.24 2.07 -6.87
N LEU A 276 -2.08 2.70 -7.02
CA LEU A 276 -1.02 2.25 -7.91
C LEU A 276 -0.49 0.86 -7.53
N TYR A 277 -0.29 0.61 -6.23
CA TYR A 277 0.12 -0.70 -5.72
C TYR A 277 -0.91 -1.78 -6.06
N ASN A 278 -2.18 -1.53 -5.76
CA ASN A 278 -3.26 -2.48 -6.02
C ASN A 278 -3.49 -2.76 -7.50
N THR A 279 -3.22 -1.78 -8.37
CA THR A 279 -3.43 -1.90 -9.81
C THR A 279 -2.25 -2.55 -10.54
N TYR A 280 -1.01 -2.19 -10.19
CA TYR A 280 0.16 -2.49 -11.01
C TYR A 280 1.22 -3.35 -10.32
N TYR A 281 1.23 -3.43 -8.98
CA TYR A 281 2.28 -4.17 -8.30
C TYR A 281 2.20 -5.66 -8.64
N LYS A 282 3.34 -6.21 -9.07
CA LYS A 282 3.52 -7.65 -9.34
C LYS A 282 4.75 -8.12 -8.59
N SER A 283 4.56 -9.00 -7.60
CA SER A 283 5.66 -9.47 -6.77
C SER A 283 6.70 -10.21 -7.62
N ILE A 284 7.98 -10.02 -7.31
CA ILE A 284 9.10 -10.65 -8.05
C ILE A 284 9.07 -12.18 -7.93
N ALA A 285 8.44 -12.72 -6.88
CA ALA A 285 8.30 -14.17 -6.67
C ALA A 285 7.50 -14.86 -7.79
N GLU A 286 6.51 -14.18 -8.37
CA GLU A 286 5.68 -14.73 -9.46
C GLU A 286 6.42 -14.81 -10.79
N ASN A 287 7.34 -13.86 -11.04
CA ASN A 287 8.15 -13.87 -12.27
C ASN A 287 9.14 -15.04 -12.34
N LYS A 288 9.62 -15.54 -11.19
CA LYS A 288 10.47 -16.76 -11.15
C LYS A 288 9.67 -18.03 -11.44
N ASN A 289 8.41 -18.09 -11.01
CA ASN A 289 7.56 -19.26 -11.23
C ASN A 289 7.01 -19.34 -12.67
N LYS A 290 6.69 -18.19 -13.31
CA LYS A 290 6.32 -18.16 -14.73
C LYS A 290 7.50 -18.54 -15.65
N ARG A 291 8.73 -18.12 -15.34
CA ARG A 291 9.94 -18.51 -16.11
C ARG A 291 10.37 -19.97 -15.94
N LYS A 292 9.88 -20.69 -14.92
CA LYS A 292 10.15 -22.13 -14.74
C LYS A 292 9.12 -23.04 -15.40
N LYS A 293 8.02 -22.48 -15.92
CA LYS A 293 6.92 -23.21 -16.56
C LYS A 293 6.82 -22.96 -18.08
N SER A 294 7.74 -22.17 -18.64
CA SER A 294 8.01 -22.02 -20.07
C SER A 294 9.33 -22.69 -20.41
#